data_AF-A0AA42VDY2-F1
#
_entry.id   AF-A0AA42VDY2-F1
#
_cell.length_a   1.000
_cell.length_b   1.000
_cell.length_c   1.000
_cell.angle_alpha   90.00
_cell.angle_beta   90.00
_cell.angle_gamma   90.00
#
_symmetry.space_group_name_H-M   'P 1'
#
loop_
_entity.id
_entity.type
_entity.pdbx_description
1 polymer ?
#
loop_
_entity_poly.entity_id
_entity_poly.type
_entity_poly.pdbx_seq_one_letter_code
_entity_poly.pdbx_strand_id
1 'polypeptide(L)'
;MNTRPALCLLCSLGGIASPLLAAPDPLAHLSDHFAPELADGELAHLRGRYVSSHGISYFGIEFISSLTTAQAQQTAAMNLALSIVQNKPKLDVRVKDEVKPAATPAKEAQVQGAGLVQVVQLEGSGNSSVNQTGIELTPPTMTGHLVQAGSYEHQGDLGTATYRVSGNYAGLQLHSSDGQVLLEQSLRGTDFSRGLLQFNKVRGDGLQTLNQTRIWFSR
;
A
#
# COMPACT_ATOMS: atom_id res chain seq x y z
N MET A 1 -57.83 24.87 -16.66
CA MET A 1 -58.77 24.71 -15.53
C MET A 1 -59.11 23.23 -15.45
N ASN A 2 -58.61 22.52 -14.43
CA ASN A 2 -59.38 21.97 -13.28
C ASN A 2 -60.58 21.10 -13.74
N THR A 3 -60.84 19.86 -13.30
CA THR A 3 -60.53 19.12 -12.06
C THR A 3 -61.08 17.68 -12.21
N ARG A 4 -60.56 16.70 -11.43
CA ARG A 4 -61.11 15.33 -11.25
C ARG A 4 -62.52 15.34 -10.60
N PRO A 5 -63.29 14.23 -10.62
CA PRO A 5 -63.22 13.18 -9.57
C PRO A 5 -63.33 11.73 -10.13
N ALA A 6 -62.52 10.77 -9.67
CA ALA A 6 -62.74 9.82 -8.56
C ALA A 6 -63.87 8.78 -8.77
N LEU A 7 -63.48 7.52 -9.01
CA LEU A 7 -64.32 6.33 -8.81
C LEU A 7 -63.48 5.27 -8.07
N CYS A 8 -63.87 4.96 -6.83
CA CYS A 8 -63.33 3.86 -6.04
C CYS A 8 -64.00 2.55 -6.48
N LEU A 9 -63.22 1.52 -6.77
CA LEU A 9 -63.71 0.15 -6.88
C LEU A 9 -63.14 -0.70 -5.73
N LEU A 10 -64.05 -1.25 -4.93
CA LEU A 10 -63.80 -2.28 -3.93
C LEU A 10 -63.74 -3.65 -4.63
N CYS A 11 -62.67 -4.40 -4.41
CA CYS A 11 -62.65 -5.86 -4.57
C CYS A 11 -62.11 -6.47 -3.28
N SER A 12 -62.91 -7.33 -2.67
CA SER A 12 -62.64 -8.06 -1.43
C SER A 12 -62.17 -9.49 -1.71
N LEU A 13 -61.31 -9.97 -0.79
CA LEU A 13 -61.11 -11.35 -0.32
C LEU A 13 -60.42 -12.37 -1.25
N GLY A 14 -59.24 -12.83 -0.80
CA GLY A 14 -58.71 -14.16 -1.15
C GLY A 14 -57.20 -14.32 -0.94
N GLY A 15 -56.78 -14.76 0.25
CA GLY A 15 -55.43 -15.28 0.49
C GLY A 15 -54.59 -14.44 1.45
N ILE A 16 -54.73 -14.69 2.75
CA ILE A 16 -53.77 -14.23 3.76
C ILE A 16 -52.54 -15.13 3.61
N ALA A 17 -51.59 -14.75 2.77
CA ALA A 17 -50.24 -15.26 2.88
C ALA A 17 -49.64 -14.60 4.13
N SER A 18 -49.76 -15.26 5.28
CA SER A 18 -49.00 -14.89 6.47
C SER A 18 -47.53 -14.84 6.07
N PRO A 19 -46.81 -13.71 6.23
CA PRO A 19 -45.37 -13.77 6.11
C PRO A 19 -44.90 -14.74 7.19
N LEU A 20 -44.34 -15.87 6.76
CA LEU A 20 -43.63 -16.76 7.66
C LEU A 20 -42.54 -15.89 8.29
N LEU A 21 -42.69 -15.55 9.58
CA LEU A 21 -41.60 -14.99 10.37
C LEU A 21 -40.44 -15.97 10.20
N ALA A 22 -39.41 -15.54 9.46
CA ALA A 22 -38.16 -16.27 9.39
C ALA A 22 -37.73 -16.52 10.84
N ALA A 23 -37.46 -17.79 11.16
CA ALA A 23 -36.95 -18.15 12.48
C ALA A 23 -35.74 -17.23 12.78
N PRO A 24 -35.63 -16.67 13.99
CA PRO A 24 -34.50 -15.85 14.35
C PRO A 24 -33.23 -16.65 14.05
N ASP A 25 -32.36 -16.08 13.21
CA ASP A 25 -31.11 -16.74 12.82
C ASP A 25 -30.32 -17.04 14.10
N PRO A 26 -30.10 -18.32 14.45
CA PRO A 26 -29.35 -18.67 15.64
C PRO A 26 -27.88 -18.19 15.59
N LEU A 27 -27.41 -17.73 14.42
CA LEU A 27 -26.10 -17.11 14.23
C LEU A 27 -26.11 -15.59 14.42
N ALA A 28 -27.27 -14.92 14.41
CA ALA A 28 -27.36 -13.47 14.59
C ALA A 28 -26.89 -13.01 15.98
N HIS A 29 -26.99 -13.89 16.99
CA HIS A 29 -26.48 -13.65 18.35
C HIS A 29 -25.01 -14.05 18.55
N LEU A 30 -24.37 -14.69 17.57
CA LEU A 30 -22.94 -15.03 17.62
C LEU A 30 -22.05 -13.88 17.12
N SER A 31 -22.59 -12.97 16.29
CA SER A 31 -21.85 -11.83 15.74
C SER A 31 -21.24 -10.95 16.85
N ASP A 32 -21.99 -10.66 17.90
CA ASP A 32 -21.56 -9.76 18.98
C ASP A 32 -20.50 -10.37 19.91
N HIS A 33 -20.31 -11.70 19.86
CA HIS A 33 -19.42 -12.43 20.78
C HIS A 33 -18.12 -12.91 20.12
N PHE A 34 -18.00 -12.86 18.78
CA PHE A 34 -16.81 -13.35 18.07
C PHE A 34 -15.95 -12.27 17.41
N ALA A 35 -16.45 -11.05 17.25
CA ALA A 35 -15.63 -9.87 17.01
C ALA A 35 -16.45 -8.64 17.41
N PRO A 36 -16.06 -7.88 18.46
CA PRO A 36 -16.74 -6.62 18.75
C PRO A 36 -16.64 -5.72 17.51
N GLU A 37 -17.78 -5.16 17.10
CA GLU A 37 -17.81 -4.09 16.11
C GLU A 37 -17.03 -2.91 16.69
N LEU A 38 -15.84 -2.68 16.16
CA LEU A 38 -14.99 -1.57 16.59
C LEU A 38 -15.48 -0.29 15.93
N ALA A 39 -15.73 0.74 16.74
CA ALA A 39 -16.11 2.04 16.20
C ALA A 39 -14.98 2.59 15.30
N ASP A 40 -15.30 3.39 14.29
CA ASP A 40 -14.32 3.99 13.37
C ASP A 40 -13.18 4.73 14.09
N GLY A 41 -13.46 5.34 15.25
CA GLY A 41 -12.45 5.97 16.10
C GLY A 41 -11.47 4.97 16.74
N GLU A 42 -11.94 3.77 17.09
CA GLU A 42 -11.09 2.69 17.60
C GLU A 42 -10.28 2.05 16.47
N LEU A 43 -10.87 1.88 15.29
CA LEU A 43 -10.17 1.46 14.07
C LEU A 43 -9.05 2.43 13.65
N ALA A 44 -9.23 3.73 13.88
CA ALA A 44 -8.19 4.73 13.61
C ALA A 44 -6.92 4.51 14.45
N HIS A 45 -7.06 4.00 15.68
CA HIS A 45 -5.93 3.65 16.57
C HIS A 45 -5.33 2.26 16.28
N LEU A 46 -6.01 1.44 15.47
CA LEU A 46 -5.55 0.14 15.00
C LEU A 46 -4.85 0.22 13.64
N ARG A 47 -4.71 1.40 13.03
CA ARG A 47 -3.89 1.57 11.82
C ARG A 47 -2.47 1.09 12.07
N GLY A 48 -2.06 0.04 11.36
CA GLY A 48 -0.75 -0.58 11.52
C GLY A 48 -0.64 -1.61 12.65
N ARG A 49 -1.77 -2.05 13.22
CA ARG A 49 -1.85 -3.15 14.18
C ARG A 49 -2.93 -4.12 13.72
N TYR A 50 -2.56 -5.37 13.51
CA TYR A 50 -3.53 -6.44 13.27
C TYR A 50 -3.76 -7.20 14.57
N VAL A 51 -4.97 -7.13 15.11
CA VAL A 51 -5.33 -7.88 16.33
C VAL A 51 -5.96 -9.20 15.90
N SER A 52 -5.36 -10.30 16.32
CA SER A 52 -5.90 -11.65 16.13
C SER A 52 -6.08 -12.35 17.46
N SER A 53 -6.72 -13.52 17.46
CA SER A 53 -6.80 -14.40 18.63
C SER A 53 -5.41 -14.82 19.16
N HIS A 54 -4.34 -14.61 18.40
CA HIS A 54 -2.96 -14.96 18.73
C HIS A 54 -2.12 -13.75 19.18
N GLY A 55 -2.70 -12.55 19.30
CA GLY A 55 -2.03 -11.33 19.75
C GLY A 55 -2.02 -10.18 18.73
N ILE A 56 -1.25 -9.14 19.05
CA ILE A 56 -1.04 -7.96 18.18
C ILE A 56 0.10 -8.27 17.22
N SER A 57 -0.17 -8.18 15.92
CA SER A 57 0.84 -8.23 14.86
C SER A 57 1.12 -6.84 14.30
N TYR A 58 2.38 -6.58 13.98
CA TYR A 58 2.86 -5.36 13.33
C TYR A 58 3.01 -5.62 11.83
N PHE A 59 3.19 -4.55 11.06
CA PHE A 59 3.40 -4.67 9.63
C PHE A 59 4.87 -4.41 9.29
N GLY A 60 5.38 -5.18 8.34
CA GLY A 60 6.56 -4.83 7.57
C GLY A 60 6.21 -4.60 6.11
N ILE A 61 7.01 -3.79 5.44
CA ILE A 61 6.85 -3.43 4.04
C ILE A 61 8.20 -3.54 3.34
N GLU A 62 8.20 -4.17 2.18
CA GLU A 62 9.33 -4.25 1.27
C GLU A 62 8.94 -3.55 -0.03
N PHE A 63 9.75 -2.58 -0.43
CA PHE A 63 9.73 -1.95 -1.73
C PHE A 63 10.85 -2.53 -2.58
N ILE A 64 10.52 -2.94 -3.80
CA ILE A 64 11.47 -3.44 -4.81
C ILE A 64 11.19 -2.71 -6.11
N SER A 65 12.15 -1.91 -6.54
CA SER A 65 12.11 -1.23 -7.84
C SER A 65 13.17 -1.81 -8.75
N SER A 66 12.76 -2.32 -9.91
CA SER A 66 13.66 -2.86 -10.92
C SER A 66 13.51 -2.12 -12.25
N LEU A 67 14.64 -1.78 -12.86
CA LEU A 67 14.74 -1.31 -14.23
C LEU A 67 15.61 -2.30 -15.01
N THR A 68 15.09 -2.78 -16.13
CA THR A 68 15.78 -3.67 -17.06
C THR A 68 15.77 -3.06 -18.44
N THR A 69 16.94 -3.02 -19.07
CA THR A 69 17.14 -2.65 -20.47
C THR A 69 17.59 -3.89 -21.25
N ALA A 70 17.86 -3.74 -22.54
CA ALA A 70 18.44 -4.83 -23.33
C ALA A 70 19.86 -5.23 -22.89
N GLN A 71 20.58 -4.37 -22.16
CA GLN A 71 21.99 -4.56 -21.82
C GLN A 71 22.24 -4.82 -20.33
N ALA A 72 21.37 -4.34 -19.44
CA ALA A 72 21.60 -4.44 -18.01
C ALA A 72 20.29 -4.46 -17.20
N GLN A 73 20.40 -4.84 -15.94
CA GLN A 73 19.33 -4.79 -14.96
C GLN A 73 19.85 -4.18 -13.66
N GLN A 74 19.07 -3.27 -13.09
CA GLN A 74 19.31 -2.72 -11.76
C GLN A 74 18.07 -2.96 -10.90
N THR A 75 18.29 -3.36 -9.65
CA THR A 75 17.21 -3.56 -8.67
C THR A 75 17.62 -2.95 -7.34
N ALA A 76 16.83 -1.99 -6.89
CA ALA A 76 16.93 -1.39 -5.58
C ALA A 76 15.83 -1.96 -4.69
N ALA A 77 16.12 -2.18 -3.40
CA ALA A 77 15.12 -2.63 -2.46
C ALA A 77 15.29 -2.01 -1.07
N MET A 78 14.15 -1.74 -0.45
CA MET A 78 14.04 -1.11 0.85
C MET A 78 13.04 -1.85 1.71
N ASN A 79 13.43 -2.14 2.93
CA ASN A 79 12.69 -2.91 3.89
C ASN A 79 12.42 -2.05 5.13
N LEU A 80 11.15 -1.97 5.53
CA LEU A 80 10.65 -1.24 6.69
C LEU A 80 9.93 -2.24 7.59
N ALA A 81 10.46 -2.52 8.77
CA ALA A 81 9.80 -3.42 9.71
C ALA A 81 9.57 -2.74 11.05
N LEU A 82 8.30 -2.72 11.49
CA LEU A 82 7.95 -2.31 12.83
C LEU A 82 7.91 -3.55 13.74
N SER A 83 8.58 -3.45 14.88
CA SER A 83 8.56 -4.46 15.94
C SER A 83 8.40 -3.79 17.31
N ILE A 84 8.04 -4.56 18.33
CA ILE A 84 8.08 -4.11 19.72
C ILE A 84 9.16 -4.87 20.46
N VAL A 85 10.09 -4.13 21.06
CA VAL A 85 11.11 -4.68 21.95
C VAL A 85 10.92 -4.03 23.32
N GLN A 86 10.67 -4.83 24.35
CA GLN A 86 10.47 -4.34 25.73
C GLN A 86 9.38 -3.23 25.84
N ASN A 87 8.22 -3.45 25.21
CA ASN A 87 7.11 -2.48 25.15
C ASN A 87 7.43 -1.14 24.46
N LYS A 88 8.53 -1.07 23.69
CA LYS A 88 8.88 0.11 22.88
C LYS A 88 8.86 -0.23 21.39
N PRO A 89 8.22 0.60 20.54
CA PRO A 89 8.28 0.40 19.11
C PRO A 89 9.70 0.63 18.57
N LYS A 90 10.13 -0.26 17.69
CA LYS A 90 11.40 -0.21 16.99
C LYS A 90 11.14 -0.33 15.50
N LEU A 91 11.60 0.67 14.75
CA LEU A 91 11.59 0.67 13.30
C LEU A 91 12.97 0.20 12.80
N ASP A 92 12.99 -0.93 12.10
CA ASP A 92 14.18 -1.42 11.41
C ASP A 92 14.07 -1.05 9.93
N VAL A 93 15.02 -0.25 9.46
CA VAL A 93 15.15 0.17 8.06
C VAL A 93 16.35 -0.55 7.46
N ARG A 94 16.12 -1.35 6.42
CA ARG A 94 17.18 -2.04 5.68
C ARG A 94 17.15 -1.67 4.21
N VAL A 95 18.31 -1.44 3.63
CA VAL A 95 18.49 -1.15 2.21
C VAL A 95 19.37 -2.24 1.60
N LYS A 96 19.04 -2.66 0.38
CA LYS A 96 19.72 -3.80 -0.27
C LYS A 96 21.22 -3.57 -0.42
N ASP A 97 21.59 -2.39 -0.88
CA ASP A 97 22.95 -2.07 -1.28
C ASP A 97 23.69 -1.26 -0.20
N GLU A 98 25.02 -1.22 -0.26
CA GLU A 98 25.78 -0.27 0.53
C GLU A 98 25.49 1.16 0.04
N VAL A 99 25.17 2.05 0.97
CA VAL A 99 24.68 3.40 0.68
C VAL A 99 25.56 4.47 1.31
N LYS A 100 25.54 5.66 0.72
CA LYS A 100 26.09 6.87 1.31
C LYS A 100 24.95 7.86 1.64
N PRO A 101 25.15 8.80 2.58
CA PRO A 101 24.17 9.87 2.80
C PRO A 101 23.88 10.62 1.51
N ALA A 102 22.60 10.87 1.23
CA ALA A 102 22.19 11.65 0.07
C ALA A 102 22.48 13.14 0.33
N ALA A 103 23.12 13.81 -0.63
CA ALA A 103 23.45 15.24 -0.52
C ALA A 103 22.20 16.14 -0.63
N THR A 104 21.20 15.69 -1.38
CA THR A 104 19.93 16.39 -1.58
C THR A 104 18.78 15.40 -1.37
N PRO A 105 17.72 15.76 -0.65
CA PRO A 105 16.52 14.92 -0.57
C PRO A 105 15.91 14.77 -1.97
N ALA A 106 15.59 13.54 -2.35
CA ALA A 106 15.02 13.29 -3.66
C ALA A 106 13.61 13.89 -3.80
N LYS A 107 13.28 14.28 -5.03
CA LYS A 107 12.04 14.98 -5.35
C LYS A 107 10.91 13.96 -5.49
N GLU A 108 9.94 14.03 -4.59
CA GLU A 108 8.76 13.16 -4.59
C GLU A 108 7.84 13.43 -5.79
N ALA A 109 7.22 12.38 -6.33
CA ALA A 109 6.21 12.51 -7.37
C ALA A 109 4.95 13.19 -6.80
N GLN A 110 4.53 14.28 -7.43
CA GLN A 110 3.31 15.01 -7.06
C GLN A 110 2.07 14.29 -7.60
N VAL A 111 1.65 13.24 -6.90
CA VAL A 111 0.45 12.45 -7.23
C VAL A 111 -0.66 12.75 -6.21
N GLN A 112 -1.84 13.14 -6.70
CA GLN A 112 -3.02 13.29 -5.85
C GLN A 112 -3.72 11.93 -5.66
N GLY A 113 -4.36 11.74 -4.50
CA GLY A 113 -5.03 10.50 -4.13
C GLY A 113 -4.55 9.95 -2.78
N ALA A 114 -5.36 9.08 -2.19
CA ALA A 114 -5.11 8.43 -0.91
C ALA A 114 -5.46 6.93 -0.99
N GLY A 115 -4.87 6.12 -0.10
CA GLY A 115 -5.02 4.67 -0.10
C GLY A 115 -3.88 4.00 -0.87
N LEU A 116 -4.19 2.99 -1.69
CA LEU A 116 -3.25 2.44 -2.67
C LEU A 116 -3.40 3.22 -3.97
N VAL A 117 -2.36 3.96 -4.36
CA VAL A 117 -2.30 4.71 -5.61
C VAL A 117 -1.25 4.10 -6.52
N GLN A 118 -1.66 3.65 -7.69
CA GLN A 118 -0.78 3.05 -8.69
C GLN A 118 -0.84 3.88 -9.97
N VAL A 119 0.31 4.35 -10.44
CA VAL A 119 0.43 5.18 -11.63
C VAL A 119 1.49 4.59 -12.54
N VAL A 120 1.15 4.45 -13.81
CA VAL A 120 2.07 4.05 -14.88
C VAL A 120 1.94 5.05 -16.01
N GLN A 121 3.05 5.72 -16.34
CA GLN A 121 3.18 6.64 -17.46
C GLN A 121 4.24 6.09 -18.40
N LEU A 122 3.82 5.73 -19.61
CA LEU A 122 4.69 5.15 -20.64
C LEU A 122 4.72 6.06 -21.86
N GLU A 123 5.92 6.36 -22.35
CA GLU A 123 6.16 7.08 -23.60
C GLU A 123 7.21 6.32 -24.42
N GLY A 124 6.93 6.12 -25.71
CA GLY A 124 7.76 5.33 -26.63
C GLY A 124 7.17 3.94 -26.93
N SER A 125 8.00 3.01 -27.38
CA SER A 125 7.63 1.73 -27.95
C SER A 125 8.30 0.54 -27.26
N GLY A 126 7.61 -0.60 -27.19
CA GLY A 126 8.19 -1.84 -26.61
C GLY A 126 8.45 -1.79 -25.10
N ASN A 127 7.90 -0.81 -24.37
CA ASN A 127 8.02 -0.74 -22.92
C ASN A 127 7.06 -1.72 -22.22
N SER A 128 7.51 -2.26 -21.09
CA SER A 128 6.69 -3.04 -20.15
C SER A 128 6.85 -2.44 -18.76
N SER A 129 5.75 -2.22 -18.04
CA SER A 129 5.80 -1.58 -16.72
C SER A 129 4.73 -2.16 -15.82
N VAL A 130 5.13 -2.59 -14.62
CA VAL A 130 4.27 -3.28 -13.67
C VAL A 130 4.34 -2.58 -12.32
N ASN A 131 3.16 -2.34 -11.74
CA ASN A 131 2.99 -2.07 -10.32
C ASN A 131 2.33 -3.29 -9.70
N GLN A 132 3.02 -3.93 -8.76
CA GLN A 132 2.53 -5.12 -8.06
C GLN A 132 2.48 -4.81 -6.56
N THR A 133 1.36 -5.07 -5.91
CA THR A 133 1.24 -5.02 -4.45
C THR A 133 0.70 -6.36 -3.97
N GLY A 134 1.33 -6.94 -2.96
CA GLY A 134 0.93 -8.20 -2.35
C GLY A 134 0.92 -8.12 -0.83
N ILE A 135 0.06 -8.91 -0.20
CA ILE A 135 0.03 -9.13 1.24
C ILE A 135 0.46 -10.59 1.50
N GLU A 136 1.47 -10.76 2.33
CA GLU A 136 2.05 -12.06 2.67
C GLU A 136 1.85 -12.35 4.16
N LEU A 137 1.48 -13.58 4.50
CA LEU A 137 1.26 -14.00 5.89
C LEU A 137 2.55 -14.47 6.57
N THR A 138 3.63 -14.63 5.81
CA THR A 138 4.94 -15.05 6.32
C THR A 138 5.92 -13.91 6.13
N PRO A 139 6.60 -13.44 7.19
CA PRO A 139 7.64 -12.43 7.06
C PRO A 139 8.74 -12.92 6.12
N PRO A 140 9.17 -12.11 5.14
CA PRO A 140 10.31 -12.43 4.31
C PRO A 140 11.60 -12.40 5.17
N THR A 141 12.61 -13.12 4.72
CA THR A 141 13.96 -12.98 5.30
C THR A 141 14.45 -11.56 5.01
N MET A 142 14.60 -10.75 6.07
CA MET A 142 15.03 -9.37 5.91
C MET A 142 16.52 -9.30 5.53
N THR A 143 16.81 -8.96 4.28
CA THR A 143 18.17 -8.79 3.75
C THR A 143 18.58 -7.32 3.64
N GLY A 144 19.88 -7.06 3.52
CA GLY A 144 20.43 -5.71 3.32
C GLY A 144 21.02 -5.07 4.57
N HIS A 145 21.60 -3.89 4.38
CA HIS A 145 22.29 -3.09 5.39
C HIS A 145 21.30 -2.34 6.27
N LEU A 146 21.44 -2.49 7.59
CA LEU A 146 20.64 -1.73 8.56
C LEU A 146 21.10 -0.26 8.55
N VAL A 147 20.16 0.66 8.36
CA VAL A 147 20.41 2.10 8.36
C VAL A 147 19.50 2.79 9.37
N GLN A 148 19.91 3.98 9.82
CA GLN A 148 19.05 4.83 10.62
C GLN A 148 18.01 5.52 9.72
N ALA A 149 16.97 6.11 10.32
CA ALA A 149 16.07 6.97 9.58
C ALA A 149 16.85 8.18 9.01
N GLY A 150 16.77 8.39 7.70
CA GLY A 150 17.56 9.40 6.99
C GLY A 150 17.34 9.33 5.49
N SER A 151 18.18 10.05 4.73
CA SER A 151 18.19 10.00 3.26
C SER A 151 19.53 9.45 2.78
N TYR A 152 19.47 8.46 1.90
CA TYR A 152 20.64 7.71 1.42
C TYR A 152 20.53 7.47 -0.07
N GLU A 153 21.67 7.36 -0.74
CA GLU A 153 21.73 7.05 -2.16
C GLU A 153 22.74 5.94 -2.44
N HIS A 154 22.45 5.16 -3.48
CA HIS A 154 23.32 4.17 -4.08
C HIS A 154 23.36 4.39 -5.58
N GLN A 155 24.58 4.51 -6.14
CA GLN A 155 24.77 4.61 -7.58
C GLN A 155 24.96 3.22 -8.17
N GLY A 156 24.01 2.79 -9.00
CA GLY A 156 24.13 1.57 -9.80
C GLY A 156 24.41 1.85 -11.28
N ASP A 157 24.41 0.79 -12.08
CA ASP A 157 24.80 0.82 -13.50
C ASP A 157 23.80 1.58 -14.38
N LEU A 158 22.51 1.48 -14.09
CA LEU A 158 21.44 2.09 -14.86
C LEU A 158 20.97 3.42 -14.26
N GLY A 159 21.35 3.73 -13.02
CA GLY A 159 20.81 4.89 -12.32
C GLY A 159 21.11 4.97 -10.84
N THR A 160 20.55 5.99 -10.21
CA THR A 160 20.68 6.24 -8.77
C THR A 160 19.43 5.74 -8.04
N ALA A 161 19.63 4.89 -7.04
CA ALA A 161 18.61 4.51 -6.08
C ALA A 161 18.68 5.43 -4.86
N THR A 162 17.57 6.05 -4.49
CA THR A 162 17.46 6.92 -3.32
C THR A 162 16.46 6.34 -2.33
N TYR A 163 16.91 6.21 -1.09
CA TYR A 163 16.16 5.67 0.03
C TYR A 163 15.91 6.79 1.03
N ARG A 164 14.67 6.96 1.48
CA ARG A 164 14.36 8.01 2.46
C ARG A 164 13.36 7.54 3.49
N VAL A 165 13.71 7.77 4.76
CA VAL A 165 12.83 7.67 5.92
C VAL A 165 12.92 8.98 6.68
N SER A 166 11.82 9.72 6.68
CA SER A 166 11.64 10.97 7.43
C SER A 166 10.21 10.98 7.96
N GLY A 167 9.90 11.81 8.97
CA GLY A 167 8.64 11.69 9.75
C GLY A 167 7.36 11.44 8.94
N ASN A 168 7.21 12.03 7.75
CA ASN A 168 6.02 11.91 6.90
C ASN A 168 6.26 11.18 5.57
N TYR A 169 7.41 10.54 5.39
CA TYR A 169 7.77 9.88 4.15
C TYR A 169 8.68 8.68 4.42
N ALA A 170 8.31 7.53 3.88
CA ALA A 170 9.18 6.36 3.83
C ALA A 170 9.09 5.75 2.44
N GLY A 171 10.18 5.71 1.70
CA GLY A 171 10.13 5.28 0.31
C GLY A 171 11.47 5.11 -0.38
N LEU A 172 11.37 4.45 -1.53
CA LEU A 172 12.43 4.15 -2.47
C LEU A 172 12.14 4.84 -3.80
N GLN A 173 13.15 5.47 -4.38
CA GLN A 173 13.13 5.96 -5.75
C GLN A 173 14.29 5.36 -6.54
N LEU A 174 14.06 5.00 -7.80
CA LEU A 174 15.10 4.64 -8.77
C LEU A 174 14.97 5.57 -9.97
N HIS A 175 16.00 6.41 -10.17
CA HIS A 175 16.12 7.30 -11.31
C HIS A 175 17.14 6.73 -12.29
N SER A 176 16.80 6.59 -13.57
CA SER A 176 17.81 6.24 -14.57
C SER A 176 18.82 7.37 -14.76
N SER A 177 20.05 7.02 -15.14
CA SER A 177 21.15 7.97 -15.33
C SER A 177 20.86 9.04 -16.40
N ASP A 178 20.01 8.71 -17.38
CA ASP A 178 19.57 9.60 -18.46
C ASP A 178 18.29 10.41 -18.11
N GLY A 179 17.75 10.22 -16.90
CA GLY A 179 16.55 10.90 -16.40
C GLY A 179 15.23 10.47 -17.06
N GLN A 180 15.25 9.43 -17.89
CA GLN A 180 14.07 8.98 -18.64
C GLN A 180 13.13 8.09 -17.83
N VAL A 181 13.65 7.44 -16.80
CA VAL A 181 12.91 6.55 -15.90
C VAL A 181 12.91 7.10 -14.48
N LEU A 182 11.73 7.14 -13.88
CA LEU A 182 11.52 7.33 -12.46
C LEU A 182 10.57 6.24 -11.96
N LEU A 183 11.09 5.39 -11.07
CA LEU A 183 10.29 4.46 -10.28
C LEU A 183 10.25 4.96 -8.85
N GLU A 184 9.06 5.14 -8.28
CA GLU A 184 8.89 5.53 -6.88
C GLU A 184 7.91 4.59 -6.17
N GLN A 185 8.30 4.15 -4.98
CA GLN A 185 7.41 3.52 -4.03
C GLN A 185 7.51 4.24 -2.69
N SER A 186 6.39 4.71 -2.16
CA SER A 186 6.41 5.51 -0.93
C SER A 186 5.14 5.38 -0.10
N LEU A 187 5.30 5.39 1.22
CA LEU A 187 4.26 5.77 2.17
C LEU A 187 4.25 7.29 2.29
N ARG A 188 3.09 7.92 2.10
CA ARG A 188 2.99 9.37 1.92
C ARG A 188 2.04 10.06 2.90
N GLY A 189 2.25 11.36 3.06
CA GLY A 189 1.41 12.25 3.85
C GLY A 189 1.84 12.34 5.30
N THR A 190 1.33 13.35 6.01
CA THR A 190 1.56 13.48 7.46
C THR A 190 1.06 12.22 8.15
N ASP A 191 1.92 11.59 8.96
CA ASP A 191 1.65 10.31 9.61
C ASP A 191 1.17 9.22 8.64
N PHE A 192 1.68 9.23 7.41
CA PHE A 192 1.34 8.28 6.34
C PHE A 192 -0.14 8.27 5.90
N SER A 193 -0.86 9.37 6.16
CA SER A 193 -2.30 9.51 5.89
C SER A 193 -2.72 9.36 4.42
N ARG A 194 -1.82 9.50 3.45
CA ARG A 194 -2.13 9.33 2.01
C ARG A 194 -1.85 7.91 1.51
N GLY A 195 -1.39 7.00 2.36
CA GLY A 195 -1.18 5.59 2.03
C GLY A 195 0.00 5.35 1.09
N LEU A 196 -0.08 4.28 0.32
CA LEU A 196 0.98 3.72 -0.52
C LEU A 196 0.89 4.26 -1.95
N LEU A 197 2.00 4.77 -2.48
CA LEU A 197 2.18 5.08 -3.89
C LEU A 197 3.09 4.06 -4.55
N GLN A 198 2.73 3.67 -5.77
CA GLN A 198 3.62 3.05 -6.75
C GLN A 198 3.53 3.88 -8.04
N PHE A 199 4.63 4.49 -8.44
CA PHE A 199 4.69 5.40 -9.58
C PHE A 199 5.80 4.97 -10.52
N ASN A 200 5.42 4.65 -11.76
CA ASN A 200 6.35 4.34 -12.84
C ASN A 200 6.19 5.42 -13.90
N LYS A 201 7.24 6.19 -14.15
CA LYS A 201 7.35 7.06 -15.32
C LYS A 201 8.50 6.54 -16.18
N VAL A 202 8.18 6.20 -17.42
CA VAL A 202 9.13 5.60 -18.36
C VAL A 202 9.00 6.32 -19.69
N ARG A 203 10.11 6.84 -20.18
CA ARG A 203 10.25 7.44 -21.51
C ARG A 203 11.37 6.73 -22.26
N GLY A 204 11.16 6.43 -23.53
CA GLY A 204 12.14 5.71 -24.38
C GLY A 204 11.58 4.39 -24.88
N ASP A 205 12.45 3.52 -25.38
CA ASP A 205 12.05 2.28 -26.04
C ASP A 205 12.64 1.03 -25.39
N GLY A 206 11.87 -0.06 -25.37
CA GLY A 206 12.34 -1.38 -24.93
C GLY A 206 12.66 -1.50 -23.44
N LEU A 207 12.11 -0.61 -22.61
CA LEU A 207 12.37 -0.57 -21.16
C LEU A 207 11.39 -1.47 -20.40
N GLN A 208 11.90 -2.25 -19.45
CA GLN A 208 11.08 -3.06 -18.57
C GLN A 208 11.22 -2.57 -17.13
N THR A 209 10.11 -2.24 -16.48
CA THR A 209 10.11 -1.72 -15.11
C THR A 209 9.14 -2.46 -14.20
N LEU A 210 9.54 -2.60 -12.95
CA LEU A 210 8.74 -3.21 -11.90
C LEU A 210 8.85 -2.37 -10.65
N ASN A 211 7.70 -2.04 -10.07
CA ASN A 211 7.58 -1.64 -8.67
C ASN A 211 6.77 -2.72 -7.97
N GLN A 212 7.40 -3.43 -7.04
CA GLN A 212 6.76 -4.46 -6.23
C GLN A 212 6.74 -4.03 -4.77
N THR A 213 5.56 -3.96 -4.17
CA THR A 213 5.38 -3.79 -2.73
C THR A 213 4.93 -5.11 -2.13
N ARG A 214 5.62 -5.57 -1.08
CA ARG A 214 5.16 -6.69 -0.25
C ARG A 214 4.86 -6.16 1.14
N ILE A 215 3.67 -6.46 1.64
CA ILE A 215 3.26 -6.13 3.01
C ILE A 215 3.15 -7.46 3.75
N TRP A 216 3.75 -7.57 4.92
CA TRP A 216 3.60 -8.77 5.76
C TRP A 216 3.26 -8.42 7.19
N PHE A 217 2.68 -9.38 7.88
CA PHE A 217 2.44 -9.28 9.32
C PHE A 217 3.60 -9.93 10.08
N SER A 218 4.30 -9.15 10.90
CA SER A 218 5.25 -9.63 11.90
C SER A 218 4.53 -9.82 13.24
N ARG A 219 4.90 -10.86 13.99
CA ARG A 219 4.44 -11.05 15.37
C ARG A 219 5.29 -10.24 16.34
#